data_AF-A0A3L6RA50-F1
#
_entry.id   AF-A0A3L6RA50-F1
#
_cell.length_a   1.000
_cell.length_b   1.000
_cell.length_c   1.000
_cell.angle_alpha   90.00
_cell.angle_beta   90.00
_cell.angle_gamma   90.00
#
_symmetry.space_group_name_H-M   'P 1'
#
loop_
_entity.id
_entity.type
_entity.pdbx_description
1 polymer ?
#
loop_
_entity_poly.entity_id
_entity_poly.type
_entity_poly.pdbx_seq_one_letter_code
_entity_poly.pdbx_strand_id
1 'polypeptide(L)'
;MLQAMSSVARLGTELTLLERGLFSRAYHYVIDEKCKAWRILASFQLQERKKGNLKAEKAAMEFRLKVEAEIEEACYLVVNIIDKQLLPVSSSSADNLVFYHQMKGNCYRTLAKVKDAALGFRKRNRYGTFAELKNRAERLEASEQSLKAYNLAREVATGNLCPTNPIRLALALNVSGFFCRLLRSPERVYQIAKQALGDAESELESVGGDSKAASMHTKDFMGLLRDRLALWNSEKENGNDEGNKL
;
A
#
# COMPACT_ATOMS: atom_id res chain seq x y z
N MET A 1 16.73 11.01 6.60
CA MET A 1 16.32 9.84 7.41
C MET A 1 16.34 8.53 6.61
N LEU A 2 15.63 8.41 5.47
CA LEU A 2 15.59 7.16 4.70
C LEU A 2 16.99 6.70 4.24
N GLN A 3 17.84 7.61 3.78
CA GLN A 3 19.24 7.31 3.42
C GLN A 3 20.03 6.76 4.62
N ALA A 4 19.91 7.37 5.80
CA ALA A 4 20.59 6.89 7.02
C ALA A 4 20.12 5.47 7.41
N MET A 5 18.81 5.22 7.43
CA MET A 5 18.28 3.89 7.71
C MET A 5 18.64 2.87 6.63
N SER A 6 18.81 3.33 5.38
CA SER A 6 19.32 2.49 4.29
C SER A 6 20.78 2.09 4.51
N SER A 7 21.60 2.96 5.10
CA SER A 7 22.98 2.62 5.49
C SER A 7 23.00 1.62 6.63
N VAL A 8 22.14 1.79 7.65
CA VAL A 8 22.00 0.82 8.76
C VAL A 8 21.60 -0.56 8.23
N ALA A 9 20.60 -0.62 7.34
CA ALA A 9 20.17 -1.88 6.73
C ALA A 9 21.28 -2.57 5.91
N ARG A 10 22.27 -1.82 5.39
CA ARG A 10 23.40 -2.38 4.62
C ARG A 10 24.54 -2.90 5.50
N LEU A 11 24.45 -2.77 6.82
CA LEU A 11 25.42 -3.37 7.74
C LEU A 11 25.30 -4.91 7.80
N GLY A 12 24.27 -5.49 7.18
CA GLY A 12 24.11 -6.94 7.05
C GLY A 12 23.69 -7.63 8.35
N THR A 13 23.14 -6.87 9.29
CA THR A 13 22.59 -7.37 10.56
C THR A 13 21.07 -7.26 10.55
N GLU A 14 20.41 -8.15 11.29
CA GLU A 14 18.98 -8.05 11.51
C GLU A 14 18.63 -6.74 12.23
N LEU A 15 17.66 -6.00 11.69
CA LEU A 15 17.19 -4.77 12.32
C LEU A 15 16.39 -5.10 13.57
N THR A 16 16.66 -4.37 14.64
CA THR A 16 15.82 -4.38 15.85
C THR A 16 14.40 -3.88 15.54
N LEU A 17 13.46 -4.15 16.44
CA LEU A 17 12.08 -3.65 16.32
C LEU A 17 12.01 -2.13 16.08
N LEU A 18 12.85 -1.37 16.79
CA LEU A 18 12.92 0.09 16.68
C LEU A 18 13.49 0.53 15.33
N GLU A 19 14.60 -0.07 14.89
CA GLU A 19 15.23 0.25 13.61
C GLU A 19 14.33 -0.10 12.42
N ARG A 20 13.69 -1.27 12.47
CA ARG A 20 12.67 -1.70 11.50
C ARG A 20 11.52 -0.69 11.43
N GLY A 21 11.06 -0.22 12.59
CA GLY A 21 10.04 0.83 12.68
C GLY A 21 10.50 2.20 12.13
N LEU A 22 11.77 2.58 12.35
CA LEU A 22 12.35 3.80 11.79
C LEU A 22 12.53 3.71 10.27
N PHE A 23 12.97 2.56 9.76
CA PHE A 23 13.11 2.30 8.33
C PHE A 23 11.77 2.45 7.59
N SER A 24 10.71 1.82 8.10
CA SER A 24 9.37 1.94 7.52
C SER A 24 8.78 3.35 7.61
N ARG A 25 8.93 4.03 8.75
CA ARG A 25 8.49 5.43 8.89
C ARG A 25 9.22 6.37 7.93
N ALA A 26 10.53 6.20 7.77
CA ALA A 26 11.32 7.01 6.87
C ALA A 26 10.89 6.83 5.40
N TYR A 27 10.58 5.59 5.00
CA TYR A 27 10.03 5.31 3.68
C TYR A 27 8.64 5.93 3.49
N HIS A 28 7.71 5.69 4.41
CA HIS A 28 6.35 6.24 4.32
C HIS A 28 6.36 7.76 4.24
N TYR A 29 7.19 8.43 5.05
CA TYR A 29 7.32 9.89 4.99
C TYR A 29 7.73 10.39 3.60
N VAL A 30 8.76 9.79 2.99
CA VAL A 30 9.22 10.17 1.65
C VAL A 30 8.10 9.96 0.62
N ILE A 31 7.44 8.80 0.63
CA ILE A 31 6.37 8.50 -0.33
C ILE A 31 5.17 9.42 -0.14
N ASP A 32 4.77 9.70 1.10
CA ASP A 32 3.60 10.52 1.39
C ASP A 32 3.82 11.96 0.91
N GLU A 33 4.99 12.55 1.18
CA GLU A 33 5.33 13.89 0.72
C GLU A 33 5.39 13.96 -0.81
N LYS A 34 6.02 12.99 -1.48
CA LYS A 34 6.06 12.95 -2.95
C LYS A 34 4.68 12.72 -3.56
N CYS A 35 3.84 11.86 -2.97
CA CYS A 35 2.47 11.65 -3.40
C CYS A 35 1.57 12.88 -3.18
N LYS A 36 1.82 13.68 -2.14
CA LYS A 36 1.16 14.98 -1.93
C LYS A 36 1.57 15.96 -3.02
N ALA A 37 2.87 16.12 -3.26
CA ALA A 37 3.40 16.99 -4.32
C ALA A 37 2.84 16.61 -5.70
N TRP A 38 2.81 15.30 -6.01
CA TRP A 38 2.23 14.79 -7.25
C TRP A 38 0.76 15.18 -7.41
N ARG A 39 -0.06 15.05 -6.35
CA ARG A 39 -1.50 15.42 -6.39
C ARG A 39 -1.72 16.90 -6.60
N ILE A 40 -0.89 17.75 -5.99
CA ILE A 40 -0.94 19.20 -6.17
C ILE A 40 -0.63 19.55 -7.63
N LEU A 41 0.47 19.00 -8.18
CA LEU A 41 0.86 19.22 -9.57
C LEU A 41 -0.18 18.70 -10.57
N ALA A 42 -0.77 17.54 -10.29
CA ALA A 42 -1.85 16.95 -11.07
C ALA A 42 -3.10 17.85 -11.12
N SER A 43 -3.50 18.40 -9.97
CA SER A 43 -4.63 19.35 -9.88
C SER A 43 -4.32 20.66 -10.61
N PHE A 44 -3.12 21.22 -10.40
CA PHE A 44 -2.65 22.42 -11.07
C PHE A 44 -2.59 22.24 -12.60
N GLN A 45 -2.05 21.13 -13.09
CA GLN A 45 -2.03 20.78 -14.52
C GLN A 45 -3.44 20.79 -15.12
N LEU A 46 -4.42 20.20 -14.41
CA LEU A 46 -5.81 20.15 -14.88
C LEU A 46 -6.45 21.54 -14.91
N GLN A 47 -6.18 22.39 -13.92
CA GLN A 47 -6.67 23.76 -13.87
C GLN A 47 -6.12 24.60 -15.04
N GLU A 48 -4.82 24.52 -15.31
CA GLU A 48 -4.19 25.27 -16.39
C GLU A 48 -4.65 24.78 -17.78
N ARG A 49 -4.88 23.46 -17.94
CA ARG A 49 -5.52 22.91 -19.13
C ARG A 49 -6.90 23.53 -19.38
N LYS A 50 -7.72 23.69 -18.33
CA LYS A 50 -9.06 24.32 -18.46
C LYS A 50 -8.98 25.80 -18.85
N LYS A 51 -7.95 26.51 -18.39
CA LYS A 51 -7.67 27.90 -18.77
C LYS A 51 -7.05 28.05 -20.17
N GLY A 52 -6.67 26.94 -20.82
CA GLY A 52 -5.95 26.97 -22.11
C GLY A 52 -4.49 27.41 -21.99
N ASN A 53 -3.92 27.45 -20.78
CA ASN A 53 -2.53 27.86 -20.56
C ASN A 53 -1.56 26.71 -20.84
N LEU A 54 -1.24 26.51 -22.11
CA LEU A 54 -0.40 25.39 -22.57
C LEU A 54 1.02 25.41 -21.97
N LYS A 55 1.59 26.59 -21.70
CA LYS A 55 2.93 26.72 -21.11
C LYS A 55 2.93 26.20 -19.67
N ALA A 56 1.99 26.64 -18.85
CA ALA A 56 1.88 26.18 -17.46
C ALA A 56 1.44 24.72 -17.38
N GLU A 57 0.54 24.25 -18.26
CA GLU A 57 0.17 22.84 -18.35
C GLU A 57 1.40 21.95 -18.61
N LYS A 58 2.24 22.34 -19.58
CA LYS A 58 3.45 21.59 -19.94
C LYS A 58 4.47 21.60 -18.78
N ALA A 59 4.71 22.75 -18.16
CA ALA A 59 5.62 22.84 -17.01
C ALA A 59 5.14 21.96 -15.83
N ALA A 60 3.83 21.96 -15.55
CA ALA A 60 3.24 21.11 -14.53
C ALA A 60 3.40 19.61 -14.85
N MET A 61 3.22 19.22 -16.11
CA MET A 61 3.46 17.85 -16.57
C MET A 61 4.91 17.43 -16.40
N GLU A 62 5.88 18.25 -16.82
CA GLU A 62 7.31 17.94 -16.70
C GLU A 62 7.72 17.79 -15.23
N PHE A 63 7.23 18.66 -14.35
CA PHE A 63 7.53 18.53 -12.93
C PHE A 63 6.87 17.29 -12.32
N ARG A 64 5.64 16.97 -12.72
CA ARG A 64 4.97 15.74 -12.30
C ARG A 64 5.79 14.49 -12.69
N LEU A 65 6.34 14.44 -13.90
CA LEU A 65 7.19 13.32 -14.34
C LEU A 65 8.47 13.19 -13.51
N LYS A 66 9.08 14.30 -13.06
CA LYS A 66 10.23 14.25 -12.13
C LYS A 66 9.82 13.65 -10.79
N VAL A 67 8.69 14.07 -10.24
CA VAL A 67 8.16 13.51 -8.97
C VAL A 67 7.82 12.03 -9.11
N GLU A 68 7.30 11.59 -10.25
CA GLU A 68 7.07 10.16 -10.54
C GLU A 68 8.37 9.36 -10.50
N ALA A 69 9.44 9.86 -11.14
CA ALA A 69 10.75 9.21 -11.14
C ALA A 69 11.35 9.11 -9.73
N GLU A 70 11.22 10.15 -8.91
CA GLU A 70 11.69 10.14 -7.51
C GLU A 70 10.92 9.14 -6.63
N ILE A 71 9.60 8.98 -6.87
CA ILE A 71 8.80 7.94 -6.20
C ILE A 71 9.29 6.55 -6.62
N GLU A 72 9.53 6.35 -7.91
CA GLU A 72 10.04 5.08 -8.44
C GLU A 72 11.39 4.71 -7.83
N GLU A 73 12.33 5.66 -7.81
CA GLU A 73 13.64 5.48 -7.20
C GLU A 73 13.54 5.09 -5.71
N ALA A 74 12.70 5.80 -4.95
CA ALA A 74 12.50 5.50 -3.52
C ALA A 74 11.91 4.10 -3.30
N CYS A 75 10.94 3.68 -4.11
CA CYS A 75 10.37 2.34 -4.04
C CYS A 75 11.40 1.25 -4.39
N TYR A 76 12.13 1.40 -5.49
CA TYR A 76 13.14 0.42 -5.91
C TYR A 76 14.31 0.34 -4.94
N LEU A 77 14.74 1.48 -4.36
CA LEU A 77 15.75 1.50 -3.31
C LEU A 77 15.36 0.61 -2.13
N VAL A 78 14.13 0.78 -1.62
CA VAL A 78 13.63 0.00 -0.48
C VAL A 78 13.46 -1.47 -0.84
N VAL A 79 12.90 -1.78 -2.01
CA VAL A 79 12.77 -3.17 -2.49
C VAL A 79 14.13 -3.84 -2.56
N ASN A 80 15.15 -3.16 -3.11
CA ASN A 80 16.49 -3.71 -3.23
C ASN A 80 17.15 -3.95 -1.88
N ILE A 81 16.98 -3.03 -0.92
CA ILE A 81 17.47 -3.21 0.46
C ILE A 81 16.80 -4.42 1.11
N ILE A 82 15.47 -4.54 0.95
CA ILE A 82 14.72 -5.68 1.48
C ILE A 82 15.24 -7.00 0.90
N ASP A 83 15.37 -7.09 -0.42
CA ASP A 83 15.76 -8.33 -1.10
C ASP A 83 17.22 -8.72 -0.86
N LYS A 84 18.13 -7.75 -0.82
CA LYS A 84 19.57 -8.04 -0.76
C LYS A 84 20.16 -8.06 0.64
N GLN A 85 19.53 -7.37 1.60
CA GLN A 85 20.11 -7.18 2.93
C GLN A 85 19.20 -7.71 4.04
N LEU A 86 17.91 -7.39 4.02
CA LEU A 86 17.02 -7.66 5.16
C LEU A 86 16.40 -9.06 5.15
N LEU A 87 15.88 -9.53 4.01
CA LEU A 87 15.31 -10.88 3.92
C LEU A 87 16.34 -12.00 4.20
N PRO A 88 17.59 -11.93 3.69
CA PRO A 88 18.59 -12.98 3.95
C PRO A 88 18.92 -13.18 5.42
N VAL A 89 18.85 -12.12 6.24
CA VAL A 89 19.23 -12.14 7.66
C VAL A 89 18.06 -12.33 8.62
N SER A 90 16.83 -12.42 8.11
CA SER A 90 15.60 -12.49 8.92
C SER A 90 14.85 -13.82 8.84
N SER A 91 15.52 -14.88 8.38
CA SER A 91 14.92 -16.22 8.24
C SER A 91 14.43 -16.84 9.56
N SER A 92 14.95 -16.39 10.71
CA SER A 92 14.60 -16.89 12.04
C SER A 92 13.37 -16.21 12.65
N SER A 93 12.85 -15.14 12.06
CA SER A 93 11.77 -14.33 12.63
C SER A 93 10.61 -14.18 11.66
N ALA A 94 9.50 -14.87 11.94
CA ALA A 94 8.27 -14.76 11.17
C ALA A 94 7.75 -13.31 11.13
N ASP A 95 7.84 -12.58 12.25
CA ASP A 95 7.49 -11.16 12.32
C ASP A 95 8.28 -10.32 11.31
N ASN A 96 9.59 -10.55 11.18
CA ASN A 96 10.44 -9.81 10.25
C ASN A 96 10.14 -10.18 8.79
N LEU A 97 9.97 -11.47 8.49
CA LEU A 97 9.60 -11.92 7.15
C LEU A 97 8.27 -11.32 6.69
N VAL A 98 7.23 -11.38 7.52
CA VAL A 98 5.92 -10.79 7.20
C VAL A 98 6.04 -9.28 7.02
N PHE A 99 6.77 -8.60 7.90
CA PHE A 99 6.98 -7.15 7.81
C PHE A 99 7.66 -6.74 6.50
N TYR A 100 8.75 -7.41 6.12
CA TYR A 100 9.51 -7.06 4.92
C TYR A 100 8.78 -7.42 3.63
N HIS A 101 8.11 -8.56 3.57
CA HIS A 101 7.25 -8.89 2.43
C HIS A 101 6.06 -7.93 2.30
N GLN A 102 5.45 -7.52 3.42
CA GLN A 102 4.42 -6.48 3.42
C GLN A 102 4.97 -5.15 2.90
N MET A 103 6.16 -4.74 3.35
CA MET A 103 6.78 -3.48 2.93
C MET A 103 7.14 -3.50 1.43
N LYS A 104 7.62 -4.63 0.91
CA LYS A 104 7.81 -4.87 -0.53
C LYS A 104 6.50 -4.75 -1.30
N GLY A 105 5.43 -5.37 -0.81
CA GLY A 105 4.08 -5.23 -1.36
C GLY A 105 3.63 -3.77 -1.39
N ASN A 106 3.85 -3.02 -0.31
CA ASN A 106 3.52 -1.59 -0.23
C ASN A 106 4.31 -0.74 -1.25
N CYS A 107 5.57 -1.06 -1.54
CA CYS A 107 6.37 -0.39 -2.57
C CYS A 107 5.78 -0.58 -3.96
N TYR A 108 5.54 -1.83 -4.35
CA TYR A 108 4.94 -2.14 -5.64
C TYR A 108 3.51 -1.63 -5.78
N ARG A 109 2.72 -1.64 -4.70
CA ARG A 109 1.39 -1.00 -4.66
C ARG A 109 1.49 0.50 -4.98
N THR A 110 2.46 1.21 -4.39
CA THR A 110 2.68 2.63 -4.67
C THR A 110 3.06 2.86 -6.13
N LEU A 111 4.01 2.08 -6.67
CA LEU A 111 4.40 2.12 -8.07
C LEU A 111 3.19 1.95 -9.00
N ALA A 112 2.42 0.88 -8.80
CA ALA A 112 1.24 0.59 -9.60
C ALA A 112 0.20 1.73 -9.51
N LYS A 113 0.02 2.34 -8.33
CA LYS A 113 -0.90 3.46 -8.12
C LYS A 113 -0.47 4.72 -8.89
N VAL A 114 0.83 5.03 -8.90
CA VAL A 114 1.37 6.18 -9.64
C VAL A 114 1.22 5.96 -11.16
N LYS A 115 1.53 4.75 -11.65
CA LYS A 115 1.36 4.41 -13.07
C LYS A 115 -0.11 4.45 -13.49
N ASP A 116 -1.02 3.94 -12.66
CA ASP A 116 -2.47 4.02 -12.89
C ASP A 116 -2.96 5.46 -12.96
N ALA A 117 -2.52 6.32 -12.03
CA ALA A 117 -2.90 7.73 -12.00
C ALA A 117 -2.33 8.50 -13.21
N ALA A 118 -1.11 8.19 -13.65
CA ALA A 118 -0.48 8.79 -14.82
C ALA A 118 -1.23 8.46 -16.13
N LEU A 119 -1.87 7.28 -16.23
CA LEU A 119 -2.73 6.92 -17.37
C LEU A 119 -3.95 7.85 -17.48
N GLY A 120 -4.45 8.40 -16.37
CA GLY A 120 -5.58 9.35 -16.38
C GLY A 120 -5.27 10.70 -17.03
N PHE A 121 -3.99 11.10 -17.07
CA PHE A 121 -3.56 12.40 -17.63
C PHE A 121 -3.18 12.35 -19.11
N ARG A 122 -2.81 11.17 -19.61
CA ARG A 122 -2.43 10.94 -21.01
C ARG A 122 -3.72 10.61 -21.78
N LYS A 123 -4.13 11.52 -22.68
CA LYS A 123 -5.45 11.48 -23.33
C LYS A 123 -5.54 10.31 -24.32
N ARG A 124 -6.46 9.38 -24.03
CA ARG A 124 -7.35 8.61 -24.93
C ARG A 124 -7.16 8.83 -26.44
N ASN A 125 -6.11 8.27 -27.01
CA ASN A 125 -6.09 7.86 -28.42
C ASN A 125 -6.42 6.36 -28.49
N ARG A 126 -7.22 5.96 -29.48
CA ARG A 126 -7.83 4.61 -29.60
C ARG A 126 -6.78 3.48 -29.67
N TYR A 127 -5.53 3.82 -29.98
CA TYR A 127 -4.41 2.88 -30.16
C TYR A 127 -3.34 2.97 -29.06
N GLY A 128 -3.46 3.92 -28.13
CA GLY A 128 -2.45 4.20 -27.11
C GLY A 128 -1.14 4.75 -27.69
N THR A 129 -0.55 5.76 -27.05
CA THR A 129 0.85 6.10 -27.36
C THR A 129 1.80 5.01 -26.83
N PHE A 130 3.01 4.88 -27.39
CA PHE A 130 4.03 3.96 -26.84
C PHE A 130 4.25 4.17 -25.33
N ALA A 131 4.20 5.43 -24.89
CA ALA A 131 4.33 5.78 -23.47
C ALA A 131 3.14 5.31 -22.62
N GLU A 132 1.93 5.21 -23.17
CA GLU A 132 0.75 4.67 -22.46
C GLU A 132 0.80 3.14 -22.37
N LEU A 133 1.19 2.47 -23.46
CA LEU A 133 1.39 1.02 -23.45
C LEU A 133 2.47 0.62 -22.45
N LYS A 134 3.59 1.34 -22.43
CA LYS A 134 4.65 1.17 -21.44
C LYS A 134 4.13 1.35 -20.01
N ASN A 135 3.43 2.46 -19.72
CA ASN A 135 2.85 2.69 -18.39
C ASN A 135 1.87 1.58 -17.97
N ARG A 136 1.08 1.05 -18.92
CA ARG A 136 0.12 -0.03 -18.64
C ARG A 136 0.83 -1.33 -18.29
N ALA A 137 1.89 -1.67 -19.02
CA ALA A 137 2.73 -2.83 -18.74
C ALA A 137 3.39 -2.69 -17.36
N GLU A 138 4.02 -1.55 -17.06
CA GLU A 138 4.65 -1.27 -15.76
C GLU A 138 3.64 -1.30 -14.61
N ARG A 139 2.41 -0.79 -14.83
CA ARG A 139 1.32 -0.85 -13.85
C ARG A 139 0.90 -2.29 -13.57
N LEU A 140 0.81 -3.14 -14.60
CA LEU A 140 0.45 -4.54 -14.46
C LEU A 140 1.54 -5.31 -13.71
N GLU A 141 2.80 -5.16 -14.14
CA GLU A 141 3.96 -5.78 -13.50
C GLU A 141 4.06 -5.39 -12.03
N ALA A 142 3.95 -4.10 -11.70
CA ALA A 142 3.95 -3.64 -10.32
C ALA A 142 2.75 -4.20 -9.52
N SER A 143 1.58 -4.37 -10.15
CA SER A 143 0.43 -4.99 -9.47
C SER A 143 0.68 -6.47 -9.15
N GLU A 144 1.27 -7.22 -10.08
CA GLU A 144 1.62 -8.63 -9.90
C GLU A 144 2.69 -8.82 -8.83
N GLN A 145 3.74 -8.00 -8.85
CA GLN A 145 4.79 -8.02 -7.81
C GLN A 145 4.23 -7.66 -6.43
N SER A 146 3.33 -6.68 -6.36
CA SER A 146 2.64 -6.32 -5.12
C SER A 146 1.83 -7.50 -4.58
N LEU A 147 1.06 -8.17 -5.44
CA LEU A 147 0.23 -9.31 -5.04
C LEU A 147 1.10 -10.50 -4.60
N LYS A 148 2.17 -10.80 -5.33
CA LYS A 148 3.13 -11.85 -4.98
C LYS A 148 3.75 -11.61 -3.59
N ALA A 149 4.22 -10.39 -3.33
CA ALA A 149 4.80 -10.05 -2.04
C ALA A 149 3.79 -10.14 -0.89
N TYR A 150 2.55 -9.69 -1.12
CA TYR A 150 1.49 -9.83 -0.12
C TYR A 150 1.08 -11.28 0.13
N ASN A 151 1.04 -12.13 -0.91
CA ASN A 151 0.73 -13.55 -0.73
C ASN A 151 1.81 -14.25 0.09
N LEU A 152 3.10 -14.01 -0.18
CA LEU A 152 4.20 -14.51 0.65
C LEU A 152 4.07 -14.05 2.10
N ALA A 153 3.76 -12.77 2.33
CA ALA A 153 3.53 -12.25 3.68
C ALA A 153 2.34 -12.96 4.37
N ARG A 154 1.26 -13.24 3.63
CA ARG A 154 0.06 -13.91 4.17
C ARG A 154 0.34 -15.36 4.52
N GLU A 155 1.04 -16.09 3.66
CA GLU A 155 1.42 -17.49 3.90
C GLU A 155 2.24 -17.61 5.19
N VAL A 156 3.27 -16.77 5.35
CA VAL A 156 4.07 -16.74 6.58
C VAL A 156 3.24 -16.32 7.79
N ALA A 157 2.39 -15.29 7.65
CA ALA A 157 1.58 -14.78 8.76
C ALA A 157 0.55 -15.80 9.25
N THR A 158 -0.15 -16.48 8.34
CA THR A 158 -1.18 -17.48 8.70
C THR A 158 -0.56 -18.70 9.35
N GLY A 159 0.64 -19.12 8.94
CA GLY A 159 1.32 -20.28 9.50
C GLY A 159 2.03 -20.03 10.84
N ASN A 160 2.43 -18.78 11.14
CA ASN A 160 3.37 -18.51 12.22
C ASN A 160 2.93 -17.41 13.21
N LEU A 161 1.96 -16.55 12.87
CA LEU A 161 1.54 -15.43 13.71
C LEU A 161 0.11 -15.61 14.21
N CYS A 162 -0.15 -15.34 15.49
CA CYS A 162 -1.52 -15.37 16.03
C CYS A 162 -2.42 -14.31 15.34
N PRO A 163 -3.75 -14.54 15.28
CA PRO A 163 -4.70 -13.59 14.66
C PRO A 163 -4.66 -12.18 15.27
N THR A 164 -4.29 -12.05 16.54
CA THR A 164 -4.18 -10.78 17.27
C THR A 164 -2.84 -10.07 17.10
N ASN A 165 -1.89 -10.68 16.38
CA ASN A 165 -0.58 -10.09 16.10
C ASN A 165 -0.76 -8.79 15.28
N PRO A 166 -0.21 -7.63 15.73
CA PRO A 166 -0.35 -6.36 15.03
C PRO A 166 0.16 -6.38 13.59
N ILE A 167 1.23 -7.12 13.29
CA ILE A 167 1.81 -7.22 11.94
C ILE A 167 0.85 -7.98 11.02
N ARG A 168 0.23 -9.07 11.50
CA ARG A 168 -0.78 -9.84 10.73
C ARG A 168 -2.02 -9.00 10.44
N LEU A 169 -2.50 -8.21 11.40
CA LEU A 169 -3.64 -7.29 11.20
C LEU A 169 -3.27 -6.13 10.25
N ALA A 170 -2.08 -5.54 10.40
CA ALA A 170 -1.56 -4.53 9.48
C ALA A 170 -1.45 -5.05 8.04
N LEU A 171 -1.10 -6.32 7.87
CA LEU A 171 -1.07 -6.97 6.57
C LEU A 171 -2.47 -7.06 5.98
N ALA A 172 -3.47 -7.52 6.73
CA ALA A 172 -4.86 -7.58 6.26
C ALA A 172 -5.39 -6.20 5.80
N LEU A 173 -5.06 -5.14 6.54
CA LEU A 173 -5.38 -3.75 6.16
C LEU A 173 -4.68 -3.30 4.87
N ASN A 174 -3.41 -3.67 4.69
CA ASN A 174 -2.65 -3.30 3.51
C ASN A 174 -3.13 -4.05 2.25
N VAL A 175 -3.41 -5.35 2.38
CA VAL A 175 -3.92 -6.19 1.29
C VAL A 175 -5.34 -5.76 0.90
N SER A 176 -6.22 -5.49 1.86
CA SER A 176 -7.54 -4.94 1.57
C SER A 176 -7.43 -3.56 0.88
N GLY A 177 -6.46 -2.72 1.26
CA GLY A 177 -6.20 -1.46 0.57
C GLY A 177 -5.74 -1.62 -0.88
N PHE A 178 -4.99 -2.69 -1.18
CA PHE A 178 -4.59 -3.06 -2.53
C PHE A 178 -5.78 -3.49 -3.40
N PHE A 179 -6.62 -4.40 -2.90
CA PHE A 179 -7.81 -4.86 -3.64
C PHE A 179 -8.84 -3.75 -3.90
N CYS A 180 -9.01 -2.81 -2.96
CA CYS A 180 -9.91 -1.68 -3.10
C CYS A 180 -9.48 -0.77 -4.27
N ARG A 181 -8.22 -0.32 -4.27
CA ARG A 181 -7.78 0.77 -5.16
C ARG A 181 -7.26 0.29 -6.52
N LEU A 182 -6.58 -0.86 -6.56
CA LEU A 182 -5.88 -1.33 -7.77
C LEU A 182 -6.66 -2.39 -8.54
N LEU A 183 -7.29 -3.32 -7.83
CA LEU A 183 -8.04 -4.40 -8.45
C LEU A 183 -9.55 -4.15 -8.47
N ARG A 184 -10.01 -3.04 -7.85
CA ARG A 184 -11.43 -2.62 -7.81
C ARG A 184 -12.37 -3.77 -7.47
N SER A 185 -11.97 -4.59 -6.50
CA SER A 185 -12.72 -5.77 -6.05
C SER A 185 -13.19 -5.57 -4.62
N PRO A 186 -14.29 -4.81 -4.40
CA PRO A 186 -14.80 -4.49 -3.06
C PRO A 186 -15.24 -5.75 -2.30
N GLU A 187 -15.65 -6.82 -2.97
CA GLU A 187 -15.99 -8.09 -2.35
C GLU A 187 -14.79 -8.70 -1.64
N ARG A 188 -13.62 -8.72 -2.30
CA ARG A 188 -12.39 -9.24 -1.69
C ARG A 188 -11.95 -8.40 -0.50
N VAL A 189 -12.14 -7.08 -0.57
CA VAL A 189 -11.86 -6.15 0.53
C VAL A 189 -12.68 -6.52 1.76
N TYR A 190 -13.98 -6.70 1.57
CA TYR A 190 -14.91 -7.10 2.63
C TYR A 190 -14.53 -8.45 3.23
N GLN A 191 -14.29 -9.47 2.40
CA GLN A 191 -13.96 -10.82 2.89
C GLN A 191 -12.67 -10.82 3.72
N ILE A 192 -11.62 -10.14 3.25
CA ILE A 192 -10.34 -10.05 3.97
C ILE A 192 -10.53 -9.33 5.32
N ALA A 193 -11.27 -8.22 5.33
CA ALA A 193 -11.48 -7.45 6.55
C ALA A 193 -12.34 -8.20 7.56
N LYS A 194 -13.42 -8.84 7.10
CA LYS A 194 -14.32 -9.64 7.93
C LYS A 194 -13.61 -10.84 8.54
N GLN A 195 -12.85 -11.58 7.72
CA GLN A 195 -12.10 -12.74 8.20
C GLN A 195 -11.04 -12.32 9.24
N ALA A 196 -10.21 -11.32 8.93
CA ALA A 196 -9.16 -10.90 9.85
C ALA A 196 -9.70 -10.37 11.19
N LEU A 197 -10.83 -9.65 11.16
CA LEU A 197 -11.46 -9.15 12.37
C LEU A 197 -12.08 -10.30 13.18
N GLY A 198 -12.84 -11.19 12.54
CA GLY A 198 -13.47 -12.33 13.21
C GLY A 198 -12.46 -13.30 13.83
N ASP A 199 -11.38 -13.62 13.12
CA ASP A 199 -10.30 -14.46 13.64
C ASP A 199 -9.66 -13.83 14.90
N ALA A 200 -9.46 -12.51 14.89
CA ALA A 200 -8.87 -11.80 16.02
C ALA A 200 -9.82 -11.65 17.21
N GLU A 201 -11.12 -11.43 16.97
CA GLU A 201 -12.15 -11.37 18.02
C GLU A 201 -12.31 -12.73 18.70
N SER A 202 -12.38 -13.81 17.93
CA SER A 202 -12.48 -15.18 18.47
C SER A 202 -11.28 -15.56 19.34
N GLU A 203 -10.06 -15.18 18.93
CA GLU A 203 -8.84 -15.39 19.73
C GLU A 203 -8.85 -14.57 21.03
N LEU A 204 -9.33 -13.32 21.00
CA LEU A 204 -9.43 -12.49 22.21
C LEU A 204 -10.47 -13.00 23.21
N GLU A 205 -11.56 -13.59 22.71
CA GLU A 205 -12.58 -14.22 23.53
C GLU A 205 -12.07 -15.51 24.19
N SER A 206 -11.29 -16.32 23.46
CA SER A 206 -10.76 -17.60 23.94
C SER A 206 -9.66 -17.45 25.01
N VAL A 207 -8.87 -16.38 24.95
CA VAL A 207 -7.78 -16.10 25.92
C VAL A 207 -8.31 -15.69 27.30
N GLY A 208 -9.63 -15.49 27.46
CA GLY A 208 -10.28 -15.34 28.76
C GLY A 208 -10.07 -13.97 29.39
N GLY A 209 -10.99 -13.03 29.13
CA GLY A 209 -11.20 -11.82 29.93
C GLY A 209 -10.13 -10.72 29.85
N ASP A 210 -8.89 -11.02 29.46
CA ASP A 210 -7.82 -10.02 29.36
C ASP A 210 -7.78 -9.33 27.99
N SER A 211 -8.95 -8.94 27.48
CA SER A 211 -9.09 -7.96 26.37
C SER A 211 -8.28 -6.66 26.65
N LYS A 212 -7.95 -6.39 27.93
CA LYS A 212 -7.01 -5.35 28.34
C LYS A 212 -5.55 -5.61 27.95
N ALA A 213 -5.11 -6.88 27.85
CA ALA A 213 -3.76 -7.28 27.49
C ALA A 213 -3.43 -7.16 25.98
N ALA A 214 -4.44 -7.04 25.11
CA ALA A 214 -4.21 -6.77 23.70
C ALA A 214 -3.48 -5.43 23.53
N SER A 215 -2.34 -5.46 22.83
CA SER A 215 -1.52 -4.27 22.56
C SER A 215 -2.37 -3.16 21.95
N MET A 216 -2.05 -1.91 22.29
CA MET A 216 -2.69 -0.73 21.69
C MET A 216 -2.72 -0.82 20.16
N HIS A 217 -1.63 -1.30 19.54
CA HIS A 217 -1.55 -1.50 18.09
C HIS A 217 -2.54 -2.54 17.55
N THR A 218 -2.78 -3.64 18.27
CA THR A 218 -3.80 -4.62 17.89
C THR A 218 -5.18 -3.96 17.84
N LYS A 219 -5.52 -3.18 18.88
CA LYS A 219 -6.81 -2.48 18.98
C LYS A 219 -6.99 -1.46 17.86
N ASP A 220 -5.95 -0.67 17.57
CA ASP A 220 -5.96 0.31 16.49
C ASP A 220 -6.23 -0.35 15.12
N PHE A 221 -5.53 -1.45 14.81
CA PHE A 221 -5.72 -2.14 13.54
C PHE A 221 -7.09 -2.81 13.42
N MET A 222 -7.61 -3.40 14.51
CA MET A 222 -8.98 -3.92 14.52
C MET A 222 -10.01 -2.80 14.32
N GLY A 223 -9.81 -1.63 14.93
CA GLY A 223 -10.64 -0.44 14.71
C GLY A 223 -10.68 -0.02 13.24
N LEU A 224 -9.51 0.08 12.60
CA LEU A 224 -9.42 0.40 11.17
C LEU A 224 -10.10 -0.65 10.26
N LEU A 225 -10.08 -1.94 10.66
CA LEU A 225 -10.81 -2.99 9.95
C LEU A 225 -12.33 -2.82 10.10
N ARG A 226 -12.82 -2.46 11.30
CA ARG A 226 -14.24 -2.15 11.55
C ARG A 226 -14.70 -0.95 10.72
N ASP A 227 -13.92 0.13 10.70
CA ASP A 227 -14.22 1.32 9.89
C ASP A 227 -14.38 0.96 8.41
N ARG A 228 -13.48 0.09 7.90
CA ARG A 228 -13.54 -0.38 6.51
C ARG A 228 -14.77 -1.24 6.21
N LEU A 229 -15.21 -2.07 7.15
CA LEU A 229 -16.45 -2.85 7.01
C LEU A 229 -17.70 -1.96 7.06
N ALA A 230 -17.71 -0.97 7.96
CA ALA A 230 -18.80 0.00 8.07
C ALA A 230 -18.98 0.81 6.78
N LEU A 231 -17.87 1.30 6.20
CA LEU A 231 -17.90 1.99 4.91
C LEU A 231 -18.52 1.11 3.80
N TRP A 232 -18.10 -0.15 3.68
CA TRP A 232 -18.66 -1.05 2.67
C TRP A 232 -20.14 -1.37 2.88
N ASN A 233 -20.58 -1.56 4.13
CA ASN A 233 -22.00 -1.77 4.43
C ASN A 233 -22.84 -0.54 4.03
N SER A 234 -22.35 0.67 4.34
CA SER A 234 -23.03 1.92 3.95
C SER A 234 -23.09 2.12 2.43
N GLU A 235 -22.04 1.75 1.69
CA GLU A 235 -22.03 1.80 0.23
C GLU A 235 -23.07 0.83 -0.38
N LYS A 236 -23.27 -0.34 0.23
CA LYS A 236 -24.29 -1.30 -0.20
C LYS A 236 -25.71 -0.82 0.08
N GLU A 237 -25.95 -0.23 1.25
CA GLU A 237 -27.26 0.32 1.61
C GLU A 237 -27.65 1.45 0.66
N ASN A 238 -26.72 2.37 0.38
CA ASN A 238 -26.95 3.47 -0.56
C ASN A 238 -27.07 3.02 -2.03
N GLY A 239 -26.37 1.95 -2.43
CA GLY A 239 -26.45 1.39 -3.78
C GLY A 239 -27.74 0.62 -4.08
N ASN A 240 -28.49 0.21 -3.05
CA ASN A 240 -29.79 -0.44 -3.20
C ASN A 240 -30.96 0.55 -3.36
N ASP A 241 -30.77 1.84 -3.04
CA ASP A 241 -31.83 2.86 -3.14
C ASP A 241 -31.90 3.56 -4.52
N GLU A 242 -30.84 3.50 -5.33
CA GLU A 242 -30.88 3.98 -6.72
C GLU A 242 -31.55 3.00 -7.70
N GLY A 243 -31.88 1.79 -7.24
CA GLY A 243 -32.60 0.76 -8.02
C GLY A 243 -34.12 0.87 -8.00
N ASN A 244 -34.70 1.84 -7.28
CA ASN A 244 -36.16 1.95 -7.12
C ASN A 244 -36.74 3.34 -7.45
N LYS A 245 -36.04 4.11 -8.29
CA LYS A 245 -36.58 5.31 -8.94
C LYS A 245 -36.31 5.26 -10.44
N LEU A 246 -37.07 4.41 -11.13
CA LEU A 246 -37.46 4.59 -12.52
C LEU A 246 -38.93 5.00 -12.54
#